data_AF-A0A4U9DA99-F1
#
_entry.id   AF-A0A4U9DA99-F1
#
_cell.length_a   1.000
_cell.length_b   1.000
_cell.length_c   1.000
_cell.angle_alpha   90.00
_cell.angle_beta   90.00
_cell.angle_gamma   90.00
#
_symmetry.space_group_name_H-M   'P 1'
#
loop_
_entity.id
_entity.type
_entity.pdbx_description
1 polymer ?
#
loop_
_entity_poly.entity_id
_entity_poly.type
_entity_poly.pdbx_seq_one_letter_code
_entity_poly.pdbx_strand_id
1 'polypeptide(L)'
;MFKEFGITLDLEEIFKRFKGVKLYEIIDTINEEYGVSLQKATLEPVYRDEVARLFDSELEAIAGAEALLDAVTVPQCVVSNGPVSKMQHSLGRTGMLHHFPDRLYSGYDIQRWKPDPALMFHAAKAMNVNVENCILVDDSQRRGPVGN
;
A
#
# COMPACT_ATOMS: atom_id res chain seq x y z
N MET A 1 -12.37 7.52 14.26
CA MET A 1 -13.31 7.58 13.13
C MET A 1 -14.65 6.87 13.40
N PHE A 2 -14.90 5.59 13.06
CA PHE A 2 -16.26 5.01 13.18
C PHE A 2 -16.86 5.03 14.60
N LYS A 3 -16.00 4.92 15.63
CA LYS A 3 -16.40 5.03 17.04
C LYS A 3 -17.08 6.37 17.37
N GLU A 4 -16.73 7.45 16.69
CA GLU A 4 -17.37 8.76 16.87
C GLU A 4 -18.84 8.77 16.45
N PHE A 5 -19.24 7.79 15.63
CA PHE A 5 -20.62 7.56 15.19
C PHE A 5 -21.30 6.42 15.98
N GLY A 6 -20.72 6.01 17.12
CA GLY A 6 -21.25 4.92 17.95
C GLY A 6 -20.99 3.52 17.41
N ILE A 7 -20.25 3.38 16.30
CA ILE A 7 -19.94 2.10 15.67
C ILE A 7 -18.62 1.59 16.24
N THR A 8 -18.72 0.53 17.06
CA THR A 8 -17.54 -0.16 17.60
C THR A 8 -17.30 -1.43 16.81
N LEU A 9 -16.10 -1.54 16.27
CA LEU A 9 -15.65 -2.67 15.47
C LEU A 9 -14.42 -3.27 16.15
N ASP A 10 -14.35 -4.59 16.17
CA ASP A 10 -13.15 -5.29 16.60
C ASP A 10 -12.02 -5.09 15.58
N LEU A 11 -10.80 -4.87 16.06
CA LEU A 11 -9.66 -4.56 15.20
C LEU A 11 -9.23 -5.76 14.36
N GLU A 12 -9.26 -6.97 14.93
CA GLU A 12 -8.88 -8.20 14.24
C GLU A 12 -9.86 -8.47 13.09
N GLU A 13 -11.16 -8.28 13.35
CA GLU A 13 -12.20 -8.42 12.35
C GLU A 13 -12.14 -7.34 11.25
N ILE A 14 -11.85 -6.08 11.61
CA ILE A 14 -11.58 -5.02 10.62
C ILE A 14 -10.42 -5.43 9.72
N PHE A 15 -9.31 -5.86 10.32
CA PHE A 15 -8.11 -6.19 9.56
C PHE A 15 -8.37 -7.35 8.60
N LYS A 16 -9.06 -8.40 9.07
CA LYS A 16 -9.44 -9.55 8.26
C LYS A 16 -10.35 -9.20 7.10
N ARG A 17 -11.36 -8.35 7.34
CA ARG A 17 -12.37 -7.99 6.33
C ARG A 17 -11.88 -6.95 5.33
N PHE A 18 -11.09 -5.98 5.80
CA PHE A 18 -10.84 -4.74 5.06
C PHE A 18 -9.37 -4.51 4.71
N LYS A 19 -8.43 -5.42 5.04
CA LYS A 19 -7.04 -5.33 4.57
C LYS A 19 -7.02 -5.27 3.04
N GLY A 20 -6.52 -4.15 2.49
CA GLY A 20 -6.40 -3.92 1.06
C GLY A 20 -7.69 -3.52 0.32
N VAL A 21 -8.78 -3.27 1.06
CA VAL A 21 -10.05 -2.75 0.51
C VAL A 21 -9.98 -1.22 0.43
N LYS A 22 -10.65 -0.62 -0.56
CA LYS A 22 -10.67 0.84 -0.71
C LYS A 22 -11.50 1.46 0.42
N LEU A 23 -11.05 2.57 1.00
CA LEU A 23 -11.75 3.26 2.08
C LEU A 23 -13.23 3.53 1.76
N TYR A 24 -13.55 3.92 0.52
CA TYR A 24 -14.92 4.18 0.11
C TYR A 24 -15.81 2.93 0.15
N GLU A 25 -15.28 1.78 -0.25
CA GLU A 25 -15.98 0.50 -0.17
C GLU A 25 -16.19 0.10 1.29
N ILE A 26 -15.21 0.35 2.17
CA ILE A 26 -15.36 0.13 3.62
C ILE A 26 -16.50 1.01 4.17
N ILE A 27 -16.53 2.30 3.81
CA ILE A 27 -17.59 3.22 4.27
C ILE A 27 -18.96 2.77 3.75
N ASP A 28 -19.05 2.31 2.50
CA ASP A 28 -20.31 1.78 1.94
C ASP A 28 -20.79 0.54 2.71
N THR A 29 -19.90 -0.43 2.95
CA THR A 29 -20.22 -1.63 3.74
C THR A 29 -20.69 -1.27 5.15
N ILE A 30 -20.02 -0.34 5.83
CA ILE A 30 -20.42 0.08 7.18
C ILE A 30 -21.76 0.83 7.17
N ASN A 31 -22.03 1.64 6.15
CA ASN A 31 -23.34 2.29 5.99
C ASN A 31 -24.47 1.27 5.86
N GLU A 32 -24.27 0.25 5.02
CA GLU A 32 -25.25 -0.82 4.81
C GLU A 32 -25.48 -1.66 6.07
N GLU A 33 -24.41 -2.09 6.74
CA GLU A 33 -24.49 -2.98 7.92
C GLU A 33 -25.09 -2.32 9.15
N TYR A 34 -24.81 -1.02 9.35
CA TYR A 34 -25.22 -0.29 10.55
C TYR A 34 -26.42 0.63 10.31
N GLY A 35 -26.96 0.69 9.08
CA GLY A 35 -28.10 1.54 8.73
C GLY A 35 -27.81 3.03 8.90
N VAL A 36 -26.57 3.44 8.62
CA VAL A 36 -26.10 4.84 8.75
C VAL A 36 -25.77 5.44 7.37
N SER A 37 -25.66 6.78 7.32
CA SER A 37 -25.36 7.52 6.08
C SER A 37 -24.10 8.37 6.23
N LEU A 38 -22.98 7.72 6.54
CA LEU A 38 -21.68 8.35 6.70
C LEU A 38 -21.21 8.93 5.36
N GLN A 39 -20.85 10.22 5.38
CA GLN A 39 -20.42 10.94 4.18
C GLN A 39 -18.93 10.70 3.93
N LYS A 40 -18.61 10.08 2.79
CA LYS A 40 -17.22 9.83 2.35
C LYS A 40 -16.37 11.10 2.33
N ALA A 41 -16.94 12.20 1.86
CA ALA A 41 -16.27 13.50 1.80
C ALA A 41 -15.87 14.05 3.17
N THR A 42 -16.57 13.66 4.24
CA THR A 42 -16.25 14.05 5.62
C THR A 42 -15.24 13.09 6.25
N LEU A 43 -15.39 11.78 5.99
CA LEU A 43 -14.58 10.75 6.62
C LEU A 43 -13.20 10.57 5.99
N GLU A 44 -13.08 10.77 4.67
CA GLU A 44 -11.81 10.57 4.00
C GLU A 44 -10.70 11.48 4.56
N PRO A 45 -10.90 12.82 4.68
CA PRO A 45 -9.85 13.68 5.23
C PRO A 45 -9.43 13.25 6.64
N VAL A 46 -10.40 12.95 7.52
CA VAL A 46 -10.13 12.48 8.89
C VAL A 46 -9.29 11.20 8.89
N TYR A 47 -9.63 10.23 8.04
CA TYR A 47 -8.85 9.01 7.90
C TYR A 47 -7.44 9.28 7.37
N ARG A 48 -7.30 10.14 6.35
CA ARG A 48 -6.00 10.47 5.75
C ARG A 48 -5.08 11.17 6.75
N ASP A 49 -5.62 12.11 7.51
CA ASP A 49 -4.88 12.86 8.53
C ASP A 49 -4.40 11.92 9.65
N GLU A 50 -5.26 11.01 10.12
CA GLU A 50 -4.86 10.06 11.15
C GLU A 50 -3.83 9.05 10.64
N VAL A 51 -3.98 8.56 9.41
CA VAL A 51 -2.96 7.70 8.78
C VAL A 51 -1.63 8.44 8.64
N ALA A 52 -1.65 9.72 8.23
CA ALA A 52 -0.42 10.52 8.12
C ALA A 52 0.23 10.70 9.50
N ARG A 53 -0.54 11.05 10.53
CA ARG A 53 -0.07 11.18 11.91
C ARG A 53 0.55 9.89 12.43
N LEU A 54 -0.09 8.75 12.19
CA LEU A 54 0.43 7.42 12.58
C LEU A 54 1.70 7.07 11.79
N PHE A 55 1.76 7.40 10.50
CA PHE A 55 3.00 7.23 9.72
C PHE A 55 4.15 8.07 10.28
N ASP A 56 3.85 9.26 10.80
CA ASP A 56 4.86 10.16 11.35
C ASP A 56 5.36 9.75 12.74
N SER A 57 4.51 9.08 13.54
CA SER A 57 4.78 8.82 14.97
C SER A 57 5.01 7.35 15.30
N GLU A 58 4.48 6.42 14.52
CA GLU A 58 4.42 4.98 14.85
C GLU A 58 4.93 4.07 13.72
N LEU A 59 5.33 4.61 12.57
CA LEU A 59 5.88 3.80 11.49
C LEU A 59 7.28 3.27 11.84
N GLU A 60 7.39 1.95 11.89
CA GLU A 60 8.64 1.24 12.12
C GLU A 60 9.07 0.42 10.90
N ALA A 61 10.37 0.19 10.78
CA ALA A 61 10.89 -0.73 9.79
C ALA A 61 10.51 -2.17 10.16
N ILE A 62 10.20 -2.99 9.16
CA ILE A 62 10.01 -4.42 9.37
C ILE A 62 11.35 -5.03 9.81
N ALA A 63 11.32 -5.84 10.86
CA ALA A 63 12.51 -6.51 11.40
C ALA A 63 13.26 -7.28 10.29
N GLY A 64 14.53 -6.94 10.08
CA GLY A 64 15.40 -7.55 9.06
C GLY A 64 15.24 -7.00 7.64
N ALA A 65 14.33 -6.05 7.38
CA ALA A 65 14.14 -5.48 6.05
C ALA A 65 15.39 -4.74 5.55
N GLU A 66 15.99 -3.89 6.38
CA GLU A 66 17.22 -3.16 6.02
C GLU A 66 18.37 -4.12 5.71
N ALA A 67 18.64 -5.07 6.60
CA ALA A 67 19.68 -6.09 6.40
C ALA A 67 19.45 -6.93 5.13
N LEU A 68 18.20 -7.20 4.77
CA LEU A 68 17.87 -7.84 3.50
C LEU A 68 18.22 -6.94 2.32
N LEU A 69 17.80 -5.66 2.35
CA LEU A 69 18.07 -4.71 1.28
C LEU A 69 19.58 -4.46 1.08
N ASP A 70 20.35 -4.44 2.17
CA ASP A 70 21.82 -4.37 2.16
C ASP A 70 22.46 -5.58 1.49
N ALA A 71 21.89 -6.77 1.68
CA ALA A 71 22.40 -8.02 1.11
C ALA A 71 22.01 -8.24 -0.35
N VAL A 72 21.00 -7.53 -0.86
CA VAL A 72 20.55 -7.65 -2.25
C VAL A 72 21.58 -7.00 -3.20
N THR A 73 22.18 -7.82 -4.05
CA THR A 73 23.22 -7.41 -5.02
C THR A 73 22.70 -7.22 -6.45
N VAL A 74 21.40 -7.46 -6.68
CA VAL A 74 20.75 -7.32 -7.98
C VAL A 74 19.95 -6.00 -8.06
N PRO A 75 19.61 -5.50 -9.26
CA PRO A 75 18.75 -4.33 -9.39
C PRO A 75 17.40 -4.54 -8.68
N GLN A 76 17.02 -3.56 -7.86
CA GLN A 76 15.78 -3.60 -7.08
C GLN A 76 15.02 -2.27 -7.20
N CYS A 77 13.71 -2.35 -7.04
CA CYS A 77 12.78 -1.22 -7.06
C CYS A 77 11.58 -1.50 -6.15
N VAL A 78 10.81 -0.47 -5.85
CA VAL A 78 9.52 -0.60 -5.15
C VAL A 78 8.39 -0.31 -6.11
N VAL A 79 7.38 -1.19 -6.11
CA VAL A 79 6.13 -1.01 -6.84
C VAL A 79 4.97 -0.93 -5.84
N SER A 80 4.10 0.07 -5.97
CA SER A 80 2.98 0.25 -5.03
C SER A 80 1.69 0.73 -5.71
N ASN A 81 0.55 0.29 -5.17
CA ASN A 81 -0.74 0.88 -5.50
C ASN A 81 -0.92 2.29 -4.92
N GLY A 82 -0.08 2.70 -3.95
CA GLY A 82 -0.07 4.04 -3.38
C GLY A 82 0.77 5.03 -4.21
N PRO A 83 0.58 6.34 -4.00
CA PRO A 83 1.34 7.37 -4.72
C PRO A 83 2.84 7.33 -4.35
N VAL A 84 3.70 7.85 -5.24
CA VAL A 84 5.16 7.93 -5.02
C VAL A 84 5.51 8.68 -3.74
N SER A 85 4.82 9.79 -3.45
CA SER A 85 5.01 10.58 -2.23
C SER A 85 4.83 9.76 -0.95
N LYS A 86 3.90 8.80 -0.94
CA LYS A 86 3.70 7.90 0.20
C LYS A 86 4.89 6.94 0.37
N MET A 87 5.40 6.38 -0.73
CA MET A 87 6.57 5.50 -0.70
C MET A 87 7.82 6.25 -0.23
N GLN A 88 8.06 7.45 -0.77
CA GLN A 88 9.16 8.32 -0.34
C GLN A 88 9.07 8.63 1.15
N HIS A 89 7.88 8.97 1.63
CA HIS A 89 7.67 9.25 3.05
C HIS A 89 7.97 8.02 3.93
N SER A 90 7.37 6.87 3.63
CA SER A 90 7.55 5.66 4.44
C SER A 90 8.99 5.13 4.43
N LEU A 91 9.63 5.12 3.27
CA LEU A 91 11.02 4.68 3.12
C LEU A 91 11.99 5.69 3.75
N GLY A 92 11.70 6.99 3.67
CA GLY A 92 12.52 8.03 4.29
C GLY A 92 12.50 7.93 5.81
N ARG A 93 11.30 7.74 6.39
CA ARG A 93 11.12 7.55 7.84
C ARG A 93 11.81 6.31 8.38
N THR A 94 11.83 5.23 7.60
CA THR A 94 12.45 3.96 7.98
C THR A 94 13.92 3.88 7.58
N GLY A 95 14.52 4.97 7.06
CA GLY A 95 15.92 5.00 6.64
C GLY A 95 16.21 4.29 5.31
N MET A 96 15.27 3.53 4.74
CA MET A 96 15.50 2.66 3.58
C MET A 96 15.40 3.35 2.21
N LEU A 97 15.04 4.63 2.13
CA LEU A 97 14.84 5.32 0.84
C LEU A 97 16.10 5.32 -0.04
N HIS A 98 17.28 5.33 0.57
CA HIS A 98 18.56 5.36 -0.14
C HIS A 98 18.82 4.10 -1.01
N HIS A 99 18.12 2.98 -0.76
CA HIS A 99 18.17 1.81 -1.64
C HIS A 99 17.40 2.02 -2.96
N PHE A 100 16.47 2.97 -3.01
CA PHE A 100 15.51 3.16 -4.10
C PHE A 100 15.38 4.60 -4.60
N PRO A 101 16.48 5.34 -4.85
CA PRO A 101 16.45 6.79 -5.04
C PRO A 101 15.39 7.25 -6.07
N ASP A 102 15.47 6.72 -7.29
CA ASP A 102 14.53 7.02 -8.38
C ASP A 102 13.81 5.76 -8.88
N ARG A 103 13.66 4.76 -8.01
CA ARG A 103 13.16 3.41 -8.38
C ARG A 103 11.88 3.09 -7.65
N LEU A 104 10.97 4.06 -7.63
CA LEU A 104 9.66 3.99 -7.00
C LEU A 104 8.60 4.13 -8.09
N TYR A 105 7.83 3.07 -8.32
CA TYR A 105 6.82 3.03 -9.38
C TYR A 105 5.43 2.90 -8.80
N SER A 106 4.56 3.85 -9.13
CA SER A 106 3.20 3.90 -8.62
C SER A 106 2.19 3.45 -9.66
N GLY A 107 1.14 2.76 -9.21
CA GLY A 107 -0.03 2.52 -10.04
C GLY A 107 -0.71 3.82 -10.52
N TYR A 108 -0.51 4.93 -9.81
CA TYR A 108 -0.97 6.25 -10.24
C TYR A 108 -0.24 6.76 -11.49
N ASP A 109 1.03 6.40 -11.68
CA ASP A 109 1.83 6.89 -12.82
C ASP A 109 1.32 6.33 -14.16
N ILE A 110 0.74 5.13 -14.12
CA ILE A 110 0.25 4.41 -15.30
C ILE A 110 -1.27 4.17 -15.30
N GLN A 111 -1.98 4.67 -14.27
CA GLN A 111 -3.41 4.46 -14.07
C GLN A 111 -3.82 2.97 -14.07
N ARG A 112 -2.98 2.12 -13.47
CA ARG A 112 -3.19 0.67 -13.32
C ARG A 112 -2.72 0.21 -11.94
N TRP A 113 -3.54 -0.57 -11.25
CA TRP A 113 -3.26 -1.03 -9.89
C TRP A 113 -3.26 -2.55 -9.83
N LYS A 114 -2.38 -3.10 -8.99
CA LYS A 114 -2.37 -4.54 -8.66
C LYS A 114 -3.80 -4.98 -8.29
N PRO A 115 -4.26 -6.16 -8.75
CA PRO A 115 -3.47 -7.27 -9.29
C PRO A 115 -3.18 -7.21 -10.80
N ASP A 116 -3.52 -6.11 -11.49
CA ASP A 116 -3.11 -5.92 -12.89
C ASP A 116 -1.56 -5.97 -13.00
N PRO A 117 -0.99 -6.82 -13.87
CA PRO A 117 0.45 -6.98 -13.95
C PRO A 117 1.17 -5.79 -14.63
N ALA A 118 0.44 -4.86 -15.24
CA ALA A 118 1.00 -3.72 -15.97
C ALA A 118 2.01 -2.91 -15.15
N LEU A 119 1.83 -2.81 -13.82
CA LEU A 119 2.76 -2.08 -12.94
C LEU A 119 4.13 -2.78 -12.87
N MET A 120 4.16 -4.11 -12.84
CA MET A 120 5.41 -4.87 -12.84
C MET A 120 6.13 -4.76 -14.19
N PHE A 121 5.39 -4.85 -15.31
CA PHE A 121 5.95 -4.63 -16.64
C PHE A 121 6.51 -3.21 -16.81
N HIS A 122 5.81 -2.20 -16.28
CA HIS A 122 6.27 -0.82 -16.30
C HIS A 122 7.59 -0.64 -15.54
N ALA A 123 7.67 -1.17 -14.32
CA ALA A 123 8.88 -1.13 -13.50
C ALA A 123 10.04 -1.89 -14.17
N ALA A 124 9.81 -3.10 -14.69
CA ALA A 124 10.82 -3.90 -15.38
C ALA A 124 11.37 -3.17 -16.61
N LYS A 125 10.49 -2.56 -17.42
CA LYS A 125 10.88 -1.75 -18.58
C LYS A 125 11.74 -0.55 -18.17
N ALA A 126 11.33 0.19 -17.13
CA ALA A 126 12.08 1.35 -16.64
C ALA A 126 13.45 0.96 -16.04
N MET A 127 13.54 -0.23 -15.44
CA MET A 127 14.77 -0.82 -14.92
C MET A 127 15.63 -1.49 -16.00
N ASN A 128 15.15 -1.54 -17.25
CA ASN A 128 15.79 -2.23 -18.39
C ASN A 128 16.11 -3.71 -18.11
N VAL A 129 15.16 -4.43 -17.49
CA VAL A 129 15.27 -5.87 -17.19
C VAL A 129 14.08 -6.64 -17.78
N ASN A 130 14.29 -7.92 -18.11
CA ASN A 130 13.17 -8.80 -18.47
C ASN A 130 12.39 -9.16 -17.21
N VAL A 131 11.06 -9.00 -17.26
CA VAL A 131 10.15 -9.32 -16.15
C VAL A 131 10.23 -10.79 -15.74
N GLU A 132 10.55 -11.69 -16.69
CA GLU A 132 10.70 -13.14 -16.42
C GLU A 132 11.89 -13.45 -15.51
N ASN A 133 12.86 -12.52 -15.42
CA ASN A 133 14.01 -12.62 -14.51
C ASN A 133 13.79 -11.85 -13.21
N CYS A 134 12.58 -11.35 -12.95
CA CYS A 134 12.26 -10.58 -11.77
C CYS A 134 11.55 -11.44 -10.71
N ILE A 135 11.81 -11.12 -9.45
CA ILE A 135 11.10 -11.69 -8.30
C ILE A 135 10.23 -10.60 -7.69
N LEU A 136 8.94 -10.88 -7.50
CA LEU A 136 8.01 -10.00 -6.78
C LEU A 136 7.85 -10.47 -5.33
N VAL A 137 8.19 -9.60 -4.39
CA VAL A 137 7.93 -9.79 -2.95
C VAL A 137 6.69 -8.97 -2.59
N ASP A 138 5.61 -9.62 -2.13
CA ASP A 138 4.32 -8.98 -1.84
C ASP A 138 3.62 -9.68 -0.64
N ASP A 139 3.09 -8.90 0.30
CA ASP A 139 2.42 -9.37 1.52
C ASP A 139 0.88 -9.46 1.37
N SER A 140 0.34 -9.12 0.19
CA SER A 140 -1.08 -9.16 -0.08
C SER A 140 -1.51 -10.56 -0.53
N GLN A 141 -2.67 -11.01 -0.04
CA GLN A 141 -3.24 -12.31 -0.42
C GLN A 141 -3.78 -12.31 -1.86
N ARG A 142 -3.91 -11.14 -2.51
CA ARG A 142 -4.36 -11.01 -3.90
C ARG A 142 -3.23 -11.38 -4.87
N ARG A 143 -2.93 -12.68 -4.95
CA ARG A 143 -2.24 -13.22 -6.11
C ARG A 143 -3.21 -13.22 -7.28
N GLY A 144 -2.97 -12.38 -8.28
CA GLY A 144 -3.51 -12.62 -9.62
C GLY A 144 -3.00 -13.99 -10.13
N PRO A 145 -3.66 -14.60 -11.12
CA PRO A 145 -3.15 -15.83 -11.70
C PRO A 145 -1.73 -15.58 -12.21
N VAL A 146 -0.77 -16.38 -11.73
CA VAL A 146 0.56 -16.43 -12.31
C VAL A 146 0.36 -17.04 -13.70
N GLY A 147 0.28 -16.19 -14.71
CA GLY A 147 0.19 -16.62 -16.10
C GLY A 147 1.49 -17.27 -16.53
N ASN A 148 1.39 -18.51 -17.01
CA ASN A 148 2.28 -19.05 -18.04
C ASN A 148 1.94 -18.38 -19.39
#